data_AF-A0AAV0TVP5-F1
#
_entry.id   AF-A0AAV0TVP5-F1
#
_cell.length_a   1.000
_cell.length_b   1.000
_cell.length_c   1.000
_cell.angle_alpha   90.00
_cell.angle_beta   90.00
_cell.angle_gamma   90.00
#
_symmetry.space_group_name_H-M   'P 1'
#
loop_
_entity.id
_entity.type
_entity.pdbx_description
1 polymer ?
#
loop_
_entity_poly.entity_id
_entity_poly.type
_entity_poly.pdbx_seq_one_letter_code
_entity_poly.pdbx_strand_id
1 'polypeptide(L)'
;MRSTVFKTCRRAAFSCRVPSARALTTYSGGHPSEGQGGFYGSAKSRTEANSKFNPGARAEPQDVTKLQQLMKRWEAQKDSLATEEKMKELARIVSEEETLIKRLLIRGTPVWGLSTQQRQFVAECSKVRT
;
A
#
# COMPACT_ATOMS: atom_id res chain seq x y z
N MET A 1 -38.55 -18.85 -49.94
CA MET A 1 -38.24 -20.21 -50.45
C MET A 1 -36.91 -20.64 -49.85
N ARG A 2 -36.83 -21.90 -49.40
CA ARG A 2 -35.71 -22.51 -48.69
C ARG A 2 -34.53 -22.76 -49.61
N SER A 3 -33.30 -22.66 -49.09
CA SER A 3 -32.23 -23.61 -49.45
C SER A 3 -31.10 -23.55 -48.43
N THR A 4 -31.10 -24.52 -47.52
CA THR A 4 -29.92 -24.95 -46.76
C THR A 4 -29.01 -25.75 -47.69
N VAL A 5 -27.72 -25.43 -47.75
CA VAL A 5 -26.71 -26.30 -48.36
C VAL A 5 -25.56 -26.48 -47.38
N PHE A 6 -25.58 -27.59 -46.67
CA PHE A 6 -24.40 -28.14 -46.01
C PHE A 6 -23.43 -28.63 -47.08
N LYS A 7 -22.19 -28.16 -47.07
CA LYS A 7 -21.08 -28.85 -47.76
C LYS A 7 -19.86 -28.97 -46.85
N THR A 8 -19.48 -30.23 -46.72
CA THR A 8 -18.47 -30.90 -45.92
C THR A 8 -17.05 -30.35 -46.07
N CYS A 9 -16.31 -30.35 -44.96
CA CYS A 9 -14.86 -30.18 -44.92
C CYS A 9 -14.13 -31.27 -45.74
N ARG A 10 -13.20 -30.87 -46.60
CA ARG A 10 -12.12 -31.75 -47.07
C ARG A 10 -10.80 -31.29 -46.49
N ARG A 11 -10.28 -32.10 -45.57
CA ARG A 11 -8.97 -31.97 -44.95
C ARG A 11 -7.94 -32.58 -45.91
N ALA A 12 -7.10 -31.76 -46.52
CA ALA A 12 -5.89 -32.23 -47.17
C ALA A 12 -4.70 -31.89 -46.24
N ALA A 13 -4.14 -32.92 -45.62
CA ALA A 13 -2.92 -32.83 -44.85
C ALA A 13 -1.74 -32.80 -45.83
N PHE A 14 -1.09 -31.65 -45.98
CA PHE A 14 0.23 -31.59 -46.57
C PHE A 14 1.26 -31.54 -45.44
N SER A 15 1.87 -32.70 -45.19
CA SER A 15 3.09 -32.78 -44.40
C SER A 15 4.25 -32.28 -45.23
N CYS A 16 4.66 -31.03 -45.01
CA CYS A 16 5.94 -30.53 -45.48
C CYS A 16 6.70 -30.06 -44.24
N ARG A 17 7.62 -30.92 -43.75
CA ARG A 17 8.64 -30.50 -42.79
C ARG A 17 9.58 -29.55 -43.52
N VAL A 18 9.68 -28.32 -43.05
CA VAL A 18 10.64 -27.32 -43.53
C VAL A 18 11.49 -26.88 -42.33
N PRO A 19 12.82 -26.80 -42.48
CA PRO A 19 13.79 -26.71 -41.39
C PRO A 19 13.70 -25.44 -40.55
N SER A 20 14.05 -25.61 -39.27
CA SER A 20 14.26 -24.58 -38.26
C SER A 20 15.21 -23.48 -38.77
N ALA A 21 14.65 -22.36 -39.21
CA ALA A 21 15.38 -21.13 -39.49
C ALA A 21 14.91 -20.05 -38.51
N ARG A 22 15.84 -19.64 -37.64
CA ARG A 22 15.89 -18.43 -36.78
C ARG A 22 14.55 -17.86 -36.29
N ALA A 23 14.36 -17.92 -34.97
CA ALA A 23 13.34 -17.16 -34.26
C ALA A 23 13.48 -15.64 -34.54
N LEU A 24 12.74 -15.17 -35.54
CA LEU A 24 12.35 -13.79 -35.71
C LEU A 24 11.02 -13.65 -34.97
N THR A 25 11.04 -13.03 -33.80
CA THR A 25 9.82 -12.58 -33.12
C THR A 25 9.22 -11.44 -33.93
N THR A 26 8.57 -11.74 -35.05
CA THR A 26 7.63 -10.84 -35.69
C THR A 26 6.31 -10.98 -34.95
N TYR A 27 6.15 -10.16 -33.92
CA TYR A 27 4.88 -9.89 -33.27
C TYR A 27 3.96 -9.26 -34.32
N SER A 28 3.23 -10.08 -35.08
CA SER A 28 2.09 -9.63 -35.86
C SER A 28 1.01 -9.26 -34.86
N GLY A 29 0.94 -7.96 -34.51
CA GLY A 29 -0.14 -7.40 -33.71
C GLY A 29 -1.47 -7.90 -34.27
N GLY A 30 -2.14 -8.74 -33.48
CA GLY A 30 -3.46 -9.25 -33.81
C GLY A 30 -4.35 -8.06 -34.14
N HIS A 31 -4.97 -8.11 -35.31
CA HIS A 31 -5.99 -7.16 -35.70
C HIS A 31 -7.15 -7.30 -34.69
N PRO A 32 -7.55 -6.25 -33.96
CA PRO A 32 -8.71 -6.34 -33.09
C PRO A 32 -9.93 -6.56 -33.98
N SER A 33 -10.52 -7.75 -33.90
CA SER A 33 -11.78 -8.05 -34.56
C SER A 33 -12.87 -7.14 -33.98
N GLU A 34 -13.71 -6.54 -34.81
CA GLU A 34 -14.91 -5.83 -34.35
C GLU A 34 -15.72 -6.73 -33.41
N GLY A 35 -15.80 -6.34 -32.14
CA GLY A 35 -16.35 -7.15 -31.04
C GLY A 35 -15.35 -7.52 -29.94
N GLN A 36 -14.05 -7.35 -30.18
CA GLN A 36 -13.02 -7.43 -29.15
C GLN A 36 -12.97 -6.08 -28.43
N GLY A 37 -13.95 -5.86 -27.54
CA GLY A 37 -13.95 -4.74 -26.62
C GLY A 37 -12.63 -4.73 -25.85
N GLY A 38 -11.76 -3.80 -26.21
CA GLY A 38 -10.56 -3.48 -25.46
C GLY A 38 -10.96 -3.01 -24.07
N PHE A 39 -10.90 -3.91 -23.09
CA PHE A 39 -11.10 -3.60 -21.69
C PHE A 39 -9.96 -4.19 -20.84
N TYR A 40 -8.71 -3.96 -21.29
CA TYR A 40 -7.56 -3.94 -20.38
C TYR A 40 -7.48 -2.63 -19.58
N GLY A 41 -8.50 -1.79 -19.66
CA GLY A 41 -8.81 -0.79 -18.65
C GLY A 41 -9.95 -1.29 -17.80
N SER A 42 -9.75 -2.38 -17.05
CA SER A 42 -10.62 -2.67 -15.91
C SER A 42 -10.57 -1.48 -14.97
N ALA A 43 -11.48 -0.54 -15.21
CA ALA A 43 -12.04 0.32 -14.21
C ALA A 43 -12.74 -0.60 -13.20
N LYS A 44 -11.93 -1.33 -12.42
CA LYS A 44 -12.22 -1.53 -11.01
C LYS A 44 -12.31 -0.10 -10.47
N SER A 45 -13.46 0.54 -10.67
CA SER A 45 -13.95 1.55 -9.76
C SER A 45 -13.82 0.89 -8.40
N ARG A 46 -12.72 1.17 -7.70
CA ARG A 46 -12.58 0.78 -6.31
C ARG A 46 -13.83 1.35 -5.69
N THR A 47 -14.72 0.50 -5.22
CA THR A 47 -15.98 0.93 -4.63
C THR A 47 -15.67 1.71 -3.37
N GLU A 48 -15.44 3.01 -3.51
CA GLU A 48 -15.32 3.99 -2.44
C GLU A 48 -16.67 4.21 -1.74
N ALA A 49 -17.75 3.62 -2.26
CA ALA A 49 -19.10 3.72 -1.72
C ALA A 49 -19.24 3.32 -0.24
N ASN A 50 -18.26 2.60 0.33
CA ASN A 50 -18.25 2.20 1.74
C ASN A 50 -17.05 2.74 2.56
N SER A 51 -16.27 3.71 2.04
CA SER A 51 -15.17 4.31 2.81
C SER A 51 -15.71 5.31 3.84
N LYS A 52 -16.17 4.81 4.99
CA LYS A 52 -16.50 5.66 6.12
C LYS A 52 -15.20 6.16 6.76
N PHE A 53 -14.99 7.48 6.78
CA PHE A 53 -13.91 8.08 7.55
C PHE A 53 -14.17 7.82 9.05
N ASN A 54 -13.24 7.13 9.70
CA ASN A 54 -13.30 6.96 11.15
C ASN A 54 -12.66 8.18 11.83
N PRO A 55 -13.41 8.99 12.59
CA PRO A 55 -12.83 10.08 13.36
C PRO A 55 -11.75 9.52 14.31
N GLY A 56 -10.61 10.20 14.40
CA GLY A 56 -9.42 9.72 15.10
C GLY A 56 -8.43 8.95 14.22
N ALA A 57 -8.80 8.52 13.01
CA ALA A 57 -7.88 7.86 12.07
C ALA A 57 -6.81 8.81 11.48
N ARG A 58 -6.95 10.12 11.73
CA ARG A 58 -5.98 11.16 11.38
C ARG A 58 -5.53 11.87 12.64
N ALA A 59 -4.24 12.21 12.70
CA ALA A 59 -3.65 12.93 13.82
C ALA A 59 -4.24 14.34 13.87
N GLU A 60 -4.74 14.73 15.04
CA GLU A 60 -5.23 16.08 15.25
C GLU A 60 -4.07 17.08 15.30
N PRO A 61 -4.23 18.29 14.75
CA PRO A 61 -3.13 19.27 14.71
C PRO A 61 -2.63 19.66 16.12
N GLN A 62 -3.50 19.60 17.12
CA GLN A 62 -3.14 19.84 18.53
C GLN A 62 -2.22 18.74 19.07
N ASP A 63 -2.51 17.48 18.75
CA ASP A 63 -1.69 16.36 19.20
C ASP A 63 -0.33 16.34 18.48
N VAL A 64 -0.29 16.73 17.21
CA VAL A 64 0.97 16.86 16.44
C VAL A 64 1.87 17.94 17.03
N THR A 65 1.31 19.11 17.39
CA THR A 65 2.12 20.19 17.98
C THR A 65 2.66 19.83 19.36
N LYS A 66 1.85 19.17 20.20
CA LYS A 66 2.30 18.62 21.49
C LYS A 66 3.38 17.57 21.31
N LEU A 67 3.19 16.62 20.40
CA LEU A 67 4.20 15.60 20.08
C LEU A 67 5.53 16.24 19.64
N GLN A 68 5.46 17.29 18.81
CA GLN A 68 6.65 17.99 18.36
C GLN A 68 7.38 18.72 19.50
N GLN A 69 6.65 19.27 20.48
CA GLN A 69 7.26 19.85 21.68
C GLN A 69 7.93 18.78 22.55
N LEU A 70 7.29 17.62 22.71
CA LEU A 70 7.87 16.49 23.44
C LEU A 70 9.14 15.97 22.78
N MET A 71 9.13 15.80 21.45
CA MET A 71 10.31 15.39 20.70
C MET A 71 11.48 16.37 20.88
N LYS A 72 11.23 17.68 20.85
CA LYS A 72 12.27 18.69 21.11
C LYS A 72 12.85 18.61 22.52
N ARG A 73 11.99 18.42 23.53
CA ARG A 73 12.43 18.25 24.93
C ARG A 73 13.26 16.98 25.08
N TRP A 74 12.79 15.90 24.46
CA TRP A 74 13.47 14.61 24.44
C TRP A 74 14.85 14.70 23.78
N GLU A 75 14.94 15.32 22.61
CA GLU A 75 16.21 15.52 21.90
C GLU A 75 17.22 16.30 22.74
N ALA A 76 16.77 17.35 23.46
CA ALA A 76 17.65 18.11 24.35
C ALA A 76 18.19 17.29 25.54
N GLN A 77 17.42 16.31 26.04
CA GLN A 77 17.84 15.45 27.15
C GLN A 77 18.66 14.25 26.67
N LYS A 78 18.33 13.71 25.48
CA LYS A 78 18.91 12.49 24.90
C LYS A 78 20.43 12.54 24.74
N ASP A 79 20.99 13.71 24.50
CA ASP A 79 22.44 13.88 24.30
C ASP A 79 23.24 13.76 25.60
N SER A 80 22.61 14.00 26.75
CA SER A 80 23.26 13.95 28.06
C SER A 80 23.23 12.57 28.74
N LEU A 81 22.49 11.60 28.18
CA LEU A 81 22.14 10.36 28.86
C LEU A 81 22.78 9.13 28.23
N ALA A 82 23.06 8.11 29.04
CA ALA A 82 23.45 6.79 28.56
C ALA A 82 22.24 6.03 27.99
N THR A 83 22.48 5.02 27.12
CA THR A 83 21.40 4.26 26.43
C THR A 83 20.37 3.64 27.38
N GLU A 84 20.81 3.14 28.54
CA GLU A 84 19.95 2.56 29.58
C GLU A 84 19.06 3.62 30.25
N GLU A 85 19.59 4.81 30.46
CA GLU A 85 18.86 5.93 31.07
C GLU A 85 17.84 6.51 30.09
N LYS A 86 18.16 6.51 28.78
CA LYS A 86 17.22 6.90 27.73
C LYS A 86 15.96 6.05 27.78
N MET A 87 16.07 4.74 27.91
CA MET A 87 14.86 3.89 27.98
C MET A 87 13.99 4.20 29.21
N LYS A 88 14.62 4.44 30.37
CA LYS A 88 13.90 4.78 31.60
C LYS A 88 13.21 6.14 31.51
N GLU A 89 13.86 7.14 30.94
CA GLU A 89 13.24 8.45 30.76
C GLU A 89 12.14 8.44 29.70
N LEU A 90 12.34 7.71 28.62
CA LEU A 90 11.30 7.53 27.62
C LEU A 90 10.07 6.83 28.24
N ALA A 91 10.27 5.86 29.13
CA ALA A 91 9.17 5.23 29.88
C ALA A 91 8.41 6.23 30.78
N ARG A 92 9.12 7.19 31.39
CA ARG A 92 8.51 8.27 32.19
C ARG A 92 7.66 9.18 31.31
N ILE A 93 8.21 9.64 30.19
CA ILE A 93 7.49 10.47 29.21
C ILE A 93 6.24 9.74 28.69
N VAL A 94 6.37 8.44 28.40
CA VAL A 94 5.23 7.60 27.96
C VAL A 94 4.15 7.49 29.03
N SER A 95 4.55 7.44 30.31
CA SER A 95 3.61 7.36 31.44
C SER A 95 2.87 8.68 31.65
N GLU A 96 3.57 9.82 31.50
CA GLU A 96 3.00 11.15 31.61
C GLU A 96 2.03 11.46 30.46
N GLU A 97 2.41 11.10 29.22
CA GLU A 97 1.68 11.41 27.99
C GLU A 97 0.95 10.18 27.41
N GLU A 98 0.56 9.24 28.28
CA GLU A 98 -0.04 7.96 27.87
C GLU A 98 -1.32 8.17 27.03
N THR A 99 -2.10 9.20 27.36
CA THR A 99 -3.34 9.53 26.65
C THR A 99 -3.09 10.02 25.23
N LEU A 100 -2.04 10.81 25.01
CA LEU A 100 -1.64 11.29 23.68
C LEU A 100 -1.11 10.14 22.82
N ILE A 101 -0.27 9.28 23.39
CA ILE A 101 0.27 8.11 22.69
C ILE A 101 -0.84 7.12 22.31
N LYS A 102 -1.82 6.89 23.20
CA LYS A 102 -3.01 6.05 22.91
C LYS A 102 -3.85 6.61 21.76
N ARG A 103 -4.00 7.94 21.66
CA ARG A 103 -4.73 8.58 20.55
C ARG A 103 -3.99 8.48 19.23
N LEU A 104 -2.66 8.59 19.26
CA LEU A 104 -1.80 8.50 18.08
C LEU A 104 -1.52 7.06 17.63
N LEU A 105 -2.07 6.05 18.32
CA LEU A 105 -1.94 4.64 17.99
C LEU A 105 -3.31 3.99 17.76
N ILE A 106 -3.53 3.47 16.55
CA ILE A 106 -4.71 2.67 16.24
C ILE A 106 -4.24 1.25 15.90
N ARG A 107 -4.73 0.27 16.68
CA ARG A 107 -4.41 -1.16 16.49
C ARG A 107 -2.89 -1.44 16.43
N GLY A 108 -2.11 -0.74 17.25
CA GLY A 108 -0.64 -0.88 17.27
C GLY A 108 0.10 -0.17 16.14
N THR A 109 -0.59 0.54 15.26
CA THR A 109 0.01 1.33 14.18
C THR A 109 -0.16 2.83 14.42
N PRO A 110 0.84 3.65 14.05
CA PRO A 110 0.73 5.09 14.19
C PRO A 110 -0.32 5.65 13.24
N VAL A 111 -1.05 6.66 13.73
CA VAL A 111 -2.13 7.33 13.01
C VAL A 111 -1.62 8.09 11.76
N TRP A 112 -2.50 8.25 10.77
CA TRP A 112 -2.16 8.97 9.53
C TRP A 112 -1.95 10.47 9.78
N GLY A 113 -1.04 11.09 9.02
CA GLY A 113 -0.71 12.51 9.15
C GLY A 113 0.51 12.83 10.00
N LEU A 114 1.17 11.81 10.57
CA LEU A 114 2.47 11.94 11.23
C LEU A 114 3.61 11.86 10.21
N SER A 115 4.68 12.63 10.46
CA SER A 115 5.95 12.52 9.73
C SER A 115 6.68 11.22 10.05
N THR A 116 7.66 10.82 9.24
CA THR A 116 8.43 9.58 9.46
C THR A 116 9.11 9.56 10.82
N GLN A 117 9.72 10.67 11.24
CA GLN A 117 10.39 10.79 12.54
C GLN A 117 9.39 10.69 13.70
N GLN A 118 8.23 11.33 13.58
CA GLN A 118 7.15 11.26 14.58
C GLN A 118 6.64 9.82 14.74
N ARG A 119 6.49 9.09 13.63
CA ARG A 119 6.06 7.68 13.66
C ARG A 119 7.08 6.78 14.34
N GLN A 120 8.38 7.00 14.06
CA GLN A 120 9.45 6.26 14.71
C GLN A 120 9.45 6.49 16.21
N PHE A 121 9.33 7.75 16.65
CA PHE A 121 9.24 8.10 18.06
C PHE A 121 8.03 7.43 18.74
N VAL A 122 6.84 7.51 18.17
CA VAL A 122 5.64 6.85 18.71
C VAL A 122 5.80 5.32 18.76
N ALA A 123 6.48 4.72 17.77
CA ALA A 123 6.78 3.29 17.76
C ALA A 123 7.84 2.88 18.78
N GLU A 124 8.78 3.76 19.13
CA GLU A 124 9.71 3.53 20.25
C GLU A 124 8.98 3.61 21.59
N CYS A 125 8.13 4.63 21.76
CA CYS A 125 7.25 4.78 22.93
C CYS A 125 6.34 3.57 23.16
N SER A 126 5.81 2.96 22.10
CA SER A 126 4.96 1.77 22.23
C SER A 126 5.72 0.52 22.65
N LYS A 127 6.99 0.37 22.22
CA LYS A 127 7.85 -0.77 22.61
C LYS A 127 8.24 -0.74 24.07
N VAL A 128 8.47 0.44 24.64
CA VAL A 128 8.85 0.58 26.05
C VAL A 128 7.70 0.19 27.00
N ARG A 129 6.47 0.18 26.49
CA ARG A 129 5.28 -0.19 27.27
C ARG A 129 5.04 -1.70 27.35
N THR A 130 5.52 -2.46 26.37
CA THR A 130 5.41 -3.94 26.32
C THR A 130 6.59 -4.58 27.03
#